data_AF-A0A8J7XD45-F1
#
_entry.id   AF-A0A8J7XD45-F1
#
_cell.length_a   1.000
_cell.length_b   1.000
_cell.length_c   1.000
_cell.angle_alpha   90.00
_cell.angle_beta   90.00
_cell.angle_gamma   90.00
#
_symmetry.space_group_name_H-M   'P 1'
#
loop_
_entity.id
_entity.type
_entity.pdbx_description
1 polymer ?
#
loop_
_entity_poly.entity_id
_entity_poly.type
_entity_poly.pdbx_seq_one_letter_code
_entity_poly.pdbx_strand_id
1 'polypeptide(L)' 'MDEVIIWPSFIDANLTRGQGRRLPKKACVRSPDINEMLEAAERLGVEA' A
#
# COMPACT_ATOMS: atom_id res chain seq x y z
N MET A 1 14.76 -11.23 10.77
CA MET A 1 13.39 -11.30 10.24
C MET A 1 13.06 -9.86 9.92
N ASP A 2 12.95 -9.54 8.63
CA ASP A 2 12.77 -8.16 8.21
C ASP A 2 11.28 -7.87 8.20
N GLU A 3 10.85 -6.97 9.08
CA GLU A 3 9.47 -6.49 9.16
C GLU A 3 9.40 -5.11 8.50
N VAL A 4 8.32 -4.84 7.78
CA VAL A 4 8.08 -3.54 7.16
C VAL A 4 6.66 -3.08 7.41
N ILE A 5 6.49 -1.78 7.67
CA ILE A 5 5.18 -1.19 7.85
C ILE A 5 4.73 -0.55 6.54
N ILE A 6 3.62 -1.04 5.99
CA ILE A 6 2.97 -0.45 4.80
C ILE A 6 1.69 0.24 5.22
N TRP A 7 1.68 1.56 5.18
CA TRP A 7 0.47 2.35 5.39
C TRP A 7 -0.32 2.44 4.07
N PRO A 8 -1.66 2.35 4.09
CA PRO A 8 -2.49 2.51 2.88
C PRO A 8 -2.17 3.81 2.12
N SER A 9 -1.93 4.90 2.85
CA SER A 9 -1.57 6.21 2.27
C SER A 9 -0.35 6.17 1.36
N PHE A 10 0.56 5.20 1.51
CA PHE A 10 1.76 5.07 0.69
C PHE A 10 1.45 4.76 -0.77
N ILE A 11 0.35 4.05 -1.01
CA ILE A 11 -0.08 3.55 -2.32
C ILE A 11 -1.42 4.14 -2.79
N ASP A 12 -1.94 5.17 -2.11
CA ASP A 12 -3.18 5.85 -2.50
C ASP A 12 -2.93 6.94 -3.57
N ALA A 13 -3.48 6.73 -4.76
CA ALA A 13 -3.40 7.61 -5.91
C ALA A 13 -4.17 8.93 -5.74
N ASN A 14 -5.10 8.98 -4.77
CA ASN A 14 -5.86 10.19 -4.43
C ASN A 14 -5.01 11.17 -3.61
N LEU A 15 -3.96 10.68 -2.94
CA LEU A 15 -3.10 11.49 -2.09
C LEU A 15 -1.91 12.09 -2.86
N THR A 16 -1.55 13.31 -2.48
CA THR A 16 -0.29 13.93 -2.91
C THR A 16 0.90 13.32 -2.15
N ARG A 17 2.13 13.59 -2.60
CA ARG A 17 3.34 13.15 -1.88
C ARG A 17 3.41 13.73 -0.46
N GLY A 18 2.97 14.99 -0.28
CA GLY A 18 2.91 15.65 1.03
C GLY A 18 1.87 15.06 1.99
N GLN A 19 0.88 14.32 1.46
CA GLN A 19 -0.16 13.65 2.24
C GLN A 19 0.17 12.19 2.56
N GLY A 20 1.35 11.70 2.19
CA GLY A 20 1.83 10.36 2.54
C GLY A 20 2.08 9.42 1.36
N ARG A 21 1.63 9.74 0.14
CA ARG A 21 1.90 8.89 -1.03
C ARG A 21 3.41 8.77 -1.30
N ARG A 22 3.92 7.55 -1.31
CA ARG A 22 5.36 7.26 -1.52
C ARG A 22 5.67 6.78 -2.94
N LEU A 23 4.75 6.09 -3.60
CA LEU A 23 4.94 5.57 -4.95
C LEU A 23 4.51 6.55 -6.05
N PRO A 24 5.02 6.43 -7.30
CA PRO A 24 4.50 7.17 -8.46
C PRO A 24 3.00 6.93 -8.66
N LYS A 25 2.25 7.96 -9.06
CA LYS A 25 0.78 7.90 -9.14
C LYS A 25 0.27 6.78 -10.06
N LYS A 26 1.04 6.44 -11.10
CA LYS A 26 0.71 5.35 -12.05
C LYS A 26 0.85 3.94 -11.43
N ALA A 27 1.56 3.80 -10.32
CA ALA A 27 1.74 2.56 -9.58
C ALA A 27 0.85 2.48 -8.32
N CYS A 28 -0.02 3.47 -8.11
CA CYS A 28 -0.91 3.57 -6.95
C CYS A 28 -2.34 3.16 -7.31
N VAL A 29 -3.09 2.64 -6.34
CA VAL A 29 -4.53 2.37 -6.43
C VAL A 29 -5.32 3.51 -5.81
N ARG A 30 -6.61 3.66 -6.12
CA ARG A 30 -7.45 4.69 -5.49
C ARG A 30 -8.09 4.14 -4.22
N SER A 31 -7.94 4.85 -3.11
CA SER A 31 -8.55 4.50 -1.82
C SER A 31 -8.29 3.03 -1.40
N PRO A 32 -7.03 2.66 -1.10
CA PRO A 32 -6.66 1.28 -0.80
C PRO A 32 -7.43 0.74 0.40
N ASP A 33 -8.01 -0.45 0.26
CA ASP A 33 -8.69 -1.17 1.33
C ASP A 33 -7.72 -2.09 2.08
N ILE A 34 -7.89 -2.22 3.40
CA ILE A 34 -7.00 -3.02 4.23
C ILE A 34 -7.15 -4.52 3.89
N ASN A 35 -8.35 -5.01 3.60
CA ASN A 35 -8.55 -6.43 3.30
C ASN A 35 -7.92 -6.80 1.96
N GLU A 36 -8.02 -5.93 0.95
CA GLU A 36 -7.34 -6.12 -0.33
C GLU A 36 -5.82 -6.14 -0.17
N MET A 37 -5.27 -5.31 0.72
CA MET A 37 -3.84 -5.30 1.03
C MET A 37 -3.39 -6.59 1.72
N LEU A 38 -4.18 -7.13 2.66
CA LEU A 38 -3.90 -8.41 3.31
C LEU A 38 -3.94 -9.56 2.31
N GLU A 39 -4.98 -9.64 1.47
CA GLU A 39 -5.08 -10.67 0.43
C GLU A 39 -3.92 -10.58 -0.58
N ALA A 40 -3.49 -9.36 -0.94
CA ALA A 40 -2.33 -9.17 -1.78
C ALA A 40 -1.03 -9.66 -1.12
N ALA A 41 -0.85 -9.45 0.19
CA ALA A 41 0.30 -9.96 0.94
C ALA A 41 0.31 -11.50 0.99
N GLU A 42 -0.84 -12.11 1.30
CA GLU A 42 -0.99 -13.58 1.29
C GLU A 42 -0.66 -14.19 -0.08
N ARG A 43 -1.15 -13.58 -1.17
CA ARG A 43 -0.84 -14.01 -2.55
C ARG A 43 0.64 -13.88 -2.90
N LEU A 44 1.36 -12.98 -2.24
CA LEU A 44 2.81 -12.81 -2.39
C LEU A 44 3.61 -13.74 -1.46
N GLY A 45 2.95 -14.52 -0.60
CA GLY A 45 3.59 -15.39 0.39
C GLY A 45 4.23 -14.61 1.55
N VAL A 46 3.77 -13.37 1.78
CA VAL A 46 4.19 -12.53 2.89
C VAL A 46 3.22 -12.75 4.05
N GLU A 47 3.74 -13.03 5.23
CA GLU A 47 2.95 -13.05 6.47
C GLU A 47 2.66 -11.60 6.88
N ALA A 48 1.36 -11.28 7.00
CA ALA A 48 0.84 -9.92 7.22
C ALA A 48 0.11 -9.79 8.55
#